data_AF-A0A537NSP2-F1
#
_entry.id   AF-A0A537NSP2-F1
#
_cell.length_a   1.000
_cell.length_b   1.000
_cell.length_c   1.000
_cell.angle_alpha   90.00
_cell.angle_beta   90.00
_cell.angle_gamma   90.00
#
_symmetry.space_group_name_H-M   'P 1'
#
loop_
_entity.id
_entity.type
_entity.pdbx_description
1 polymer ?
#
loop_
_entity_poly.entity_id
_entity_poly.type
_entity_poly.pdbx_seq_one_letter_code
_entity_poly.pdbx_strand_id
1 'polypeptide(L)'
;MLYGYGGADTLDGGSGSDKLYGGDGNDLLIGGTGGDTLDGGAGTDTASYATATAAVVANLASPTSNSGDAYLDSYIGIENLTGSNYADTLTGNGSDNSLAGGGGADNLYGNGGNDTLTGGAGADYLKGGSGTDMAVLAGKSTDYSWVKNADGSWTITDLRSGSPDGKDTLVSIELLQFNDGQKTLGTSSTSTVAAAAEPHLDLMPSPSHIEQHAGWPAVHETWLASLDKDFLLA
;
A
#
# COMPACT_ATOMS: atom_id res chain seq x y z
N MET A 1 2.24 22.96 31.09
CA MET A 1 1.43 23.87 30.25
C MET A 1 2.34 24.82 29.47
N LEU A 2 2.28 24.75 28.14
CA LEU A 2 3.17 25.43 27.19
C LEU A 2 2.34 26.09 26.07
N TYR A 3 2.84 27.20 25.50
CA TYR A 3 2.20 27.95 24.41
C TYR A 3 3.25 28.30 23.33
N GLY A 4 2.95 28.02 22.06
CA GLY A 4 3.73 28.44 20.88
C GLY A 4 3.36 29.85 20.39
N TYR A 5 2.05 30.16 20.44
CA TYR A 5 1.42 31.38 19.96
C TYR A 5 1.31 31.46 18.44
N GLY A 6 2.38 31.82 17.75
CA GLY A 6 2.30 32.12 16.32
C GLY A 6 3.62 31.86 15.62
N GLY A 7 3.54 31.28 14.42
CA GLY A 7 4.68 30.70 13.73
C GLY A 7 4.72 29.18 13.90
N ALA A 8 5.69 28.53 13.28
CA ALA A 8 5.90 27.10 13.48
C ALA A 8 6.74 26.87 14.74
N ASP A 9 6.15 26.22 15.74
CA ASP A 9 6.75 25.99 17.04
C ASP A 9 7.06 24.50 17.28
N THR A 10 7.96 24.25 18.24
CA THR A 10 8.19 22.91 18.79
C THR A 10 8.01 22.97 20.30
N LEU A 11 7.04 22.21 20.81
CA LEU A 11 6.65 22.19 22.21
C LEU A 11 6.93 20.80 22.77
N ASP A 12 7.57 20.73 23.93
CA ASP A 12 7.90 19.48 24.62
C ASP A 12 7.40 19.53 26.08
N GLY A 13 6.42 18.70 26.41
CA GLY A 13 5.84 18.56 27.75
C GLY A 13 6.70 17.73 28.70
N GLY A 14 7.50 16.79 28.17
CA GLY A 14 8.38 15.93 28.93
C GLY A 14 7.65 14.84 29.73
N SER A 15 7.46 15.05 31.02
CA SER A 15 6.87 14.02 31.91
C SER A 15 5.78 14.58 32.79
N GLY A 16 4.71 13.81 32.96
CA GLY A 16 3.51 14.22 33.65
C GLY A 16 2.38 14.55 32.68
N SER A 17 1.23 14.95 33.19
CA SER A 17 0.12 15.39 32.34
C SER A 17 0.29 16.86 31.99
N ASP A 18 0.52 17.12 30.72
CA ASP A 18 0.79 18.44 30.16
C ASP A 18 -0.35 18.96 29.28
N LYS A 19 -0.24 20.25 28.97
CA LYS A 19 -1.14 20.95 28.06
C LYS A 19 -0.30 21.81 27.14
N LEU A 20 -0.27 21.45 25.86
CA LEU A 20 0.51 22.12 24.83
C LEU A 20 -0.48 22.81 23.90
N TYR A 21 -0.26 24.09 23.65
CA TYR A 21 -1.06 24.91 22.74
C TYR A 21 -0.14 25.48 21.66
N GLY A 22 -0.24 24.97 20.44
CA GLY A 22 0.54 25.41 19.28
C GLY A 22 0.21 26.86 18.93
N GLY A 23 -1.00 27.09 18.44
CA GLY A 23 -1.49 28.42 18.11
C GLY A 23 -1.66 28.58 16.61
N ASP A 24 -1.15 29.66 16.01
CA ASP A 24 -1.12 29.81 14.54
C ASP A 24 0.18 29.23 13.99
N GLY A 25 0.14 28.35 12.99
CA GLY A 25 1.34 27.82 12.34
C GLY A 25 1.28 26.32 12.17
N ASN A 26 2.41 25.72 11.76
CA ASN A 26 2.51 24.25 11.67
C ASN A 26 3.41 23.80 12.81
N ASP A 27 2.79 23.28 13.87
CA ASP A 27 3.45 23.03 15.14
C ASP A 27 3.80 21.55 15.33
N LEU A 28 4.90 21.33 16.05
CA LEU A 28 5.35 20.01 16.49
C LEU A 28 5.16 19.89 18.00
N LEU A 29 4.22 19.04 18.42
CA LEU A 29 3.85 18.85 19.82
C LEU A 29 4.33 17.48 20.30
N ILE A 30 5.23 17.48 21.28
CA ILE A 30 5.74 16.30 21.97
C ILE A 30 5.15 16.31 23.38
N GLY A 31 4.13 15.49 23.63
CA GLY A 31 3.53 15.36 24.97
C GLY A 31 4.52 14.75 25.96
N GLY A 32 5.13 13.64 25.54
CA GLY A 32 6.05 12.86 26.36
C GLY A 32 5.30 11.78 27.13
N THR A 33 5.65 11.56 28.39
CA THR A 33 4.98 10.54 29.22
C THR A 33 3.88 11.16 30.06
N GLY A 34 2.69 10.57 30.07
CA GLY A 34 1.55 11.09 30.82
C GLY A 34 0.30 11.08 29.94
N GLY A 35 -0.82 11.58 30.46
CA GLY A 35 -1.99 11.85 29.62
C GLY A 35 -2.02 13.33 29.30
N ASP A 36 -1.73 13.68 28.05
CA ASP A 36 -1.50 15.07 27.63
C ASP A 36 -2.68 15.66 26.86
N THR A 37 -2.78 16.98 26.87
CA THR A 37 -3.64 17.72 25.93
C THR A 37 -2.76 18.39 24.89
N LEU A 38 -2.88 17.94 23.64
CA LEU A 38 -2.16 18.48 22.50
C LEU A 38 -3.16 19.25 21.63
N ASP A 39 -3.10 20.58 21.72
CA ASP A 39 -3.93 21.51 20.95
C ASP A 39 -3.04 22.20 19.90
N GLY A 40 -3.10 21.76 18.65
CA GLY A 40 -2.30 22.31 17.55
C GLY A 40 -2.73 23.73 17.20
N GLY A 41 -4.06 23.95 17.11
CA GLY A 41 -4.63 25.25 16.78
C GLY A 41 -4.90 25.38 15.28
N ALA A 42 -4.32 26.39 14.65
CA ALA A 42 -4.56 26.72 13.25
C ALA A 42 -3.32 26.43 12.41
N GLY A 43 -3.45 25.49 11.48
CA GLY A 43 -2.43 25.17 10.49
C GLY A 43 -2.42 23.68 10.23
N THR A 44 -1.24 23.08 10.20
CA THR A 44 -1.07 21.63 10.00
C THR A 44 -0.09 21.12 11.03
N ASP A 45 -0.64 20.52 12.08
CA ASP A 45 0.05 20.27 13.33
C ASP A 45 0.32 18.79 13.51
N THR A 46 1.42 18.49 14.21
CA THR A 46 1.95 17.13 14.36
C THR A 46 2.12 16.77 15.81
N ALA A 47 1.44 15.71 16.26
CA ALA A 47 1.79 15.06 17.51
C ALA A 47 2.93 14.06 17.27
N SER A 48 4.01 14.18 18.04
CA SER A 48 5.23 13.40 17.84
C SER A 48 5.60 12.55 19.04
N TYR A 49 5.85 11.27 18.76
CA TYR A 49 6.32 10.24 19.69
C TYR A 49 7.75 9.80 19.38
N ALA A 50 8.51 10.60 18.61
CA ALA A 50 9.87 10.27 18.17
C ALA A 50 10.85 10.04 19.32
N THR A 51 10.57 10.59 20.50
CA THR A 51 11.36 10.43 21.73
C THR A 51 10.88 9.28 22.62
N ALA A 52 9.81 8.58 22.24
CA ALA A 52 9.28 7.46 23.02
C ALA A 52 10.31 6.34 23.14
N THR A 53 10.34 5.71 24.31
CA THR A 53 11.31 4.65 24.64
C THR A 53 10.76 3.24 24.44
N ALA A 54 9.55 3.14 23.89
CA ALA A 54 8.86 1.92 23.52
C ALA A 54 7.86 2.23 22.38
N ALA A 55 7.29 1.18 21.80
CA ALA A 55 6.24 1.29 20.80
C ALA A 55 5.00 2.02 21.34
N VAL A 56 4.37 2.81 20.48
CA VAL A 56 3.16 3.57 20.74
C VAL A 56 2.01 3.09 19.88
N VAL A 57 0.80 3.22 20.42
CA VAL A 57 -0.43 3.16 19.63
C VAL A 57 -1.05 4.54 19.72
N ALA A 58 -1.09 5.27 18.60
CA ALA A 58 -1.64 6.62 18.52
C ALA A 58 -2.72 6.67 17.44
N ASN A 59 -3.91 7.14 17.82
CA ASN A 59 -5.09 7.13 16.97
C ASN A 59 -5.86 8.44 17.09
N LEU A 60 -5.82 9.26 16.02
CA LEU A 60 -6.52 10.54 15.96
C LEU A 60 -8.05 10.37 15.90
N ALA A 61 -8.55 9.30 15.28
CA ALA A 61 -9.99 9.02 15.18
C ALA A 61 -10.59 8.47 16.48
N SER A 62 -9.81 7.74 17.27
CA SER A 62 -10.24 7.09 18.51
C SER A 62 -9.14 7.13 19.58
N PRO A 63 -8.90 8.30 20.21
CA PRO A 63 -7.82 8.48 21.19
C PRO A 63 -7.92 7.56 22.42
N THR A 64 -9.12 7.05 22.72
CA THR A 64 -9.33 6.07 23.80
C THR A 64 -8.65 4.73 23.58
N SER A 65 -8.19 4.44 22.35
CA SER A 65 -7.42 3.24 22.03
C SER A 65 -5.91 3.41 22.16
N ASN A 66 -5.45 4.61 22.53
CA ASN A 66 -4.03 4.90 22.61
C ASN A 66 -3.32 4.15 23.74
N SER A 67 -2.02 3.94 23.55
CA SER A 67 -1.14 3.31 24.55
C SER A 67 0.31 3.76 24.40
N GLY A 68 1.16 3.39 25.37
CA GLY A 68 2.52 3.90 25.44
C GLY A 68 2.51 5.37 25.86
N ASP A 69 3.41 6.16 25.28
CA ASP A 69 3.48 7.60 25.54
C ASP A 69 2.25 8.35 25.00
N ALA A 70 1.44 7.74 24.14
CA ALA A 70 0.16 8.30 23.68
C ALA A 70 -1.02 8.06 24.66
N TYR A 71 -0.80 7.32 25.75
CA TYR A 71 -1.86 6.85 26.63
C TYR A 71 -2.58 8.00 27.34
N LEU A 72 -3.90 8.12 27.11
CA LEU A 72 -4.76 9.20 27.61
C LEU A 72 -4.51 10.58 27.00
N ASP A 73 -3.76 10.64 25.89
CA ASP A 73 -3.64 11.87 25.14
C ASP A 73 -4.98 12.30 24.53
N SER A 74 -5.18 13.61 24.47
CA SER A 74 -6.27 14.27 23.77
C SER A 74 -5.70 15.14 22.67
N TYR A 75 -6.20 14.96 21.45
CA TYR A 75 -5.79 15.73 20.28
C TYR A 75 -6.87 16.74 19.89
N ILE A 76 -6.49 17.99 19.70
CA ILE A 76 -7.35 19.08 19.23
C ILE A 76 -6.60 19.77 18.10
N GLY A 77 -7.18 19.80 16.89
CA GLY A 77 -6.50 20.38 15.72
C GLY A 77 -5.14 19.74 15.46
N ILE A 78 -5.08 18.40 15.42
CA ILE A 78 -3.87 17.66 15.07
C ILE A 78 -4.19 16.84 13.81
N GLU A 79 -3.41 17.03 12.77
CA GLU A 79 -3.58 16.38 11.47
C GLU A 79 -2.56 15.27 11.26
N ASN A 80 -1.43 15.29 11.97
CA ASN A 80 -0.30 14.42 11.69
C ASN A 80 0.19 13.65 12.92
N LEU A 81 0.75 12.48 12.66
CA LEU A 81 1.42 11.65 13.68
C LEU A 81 2.83 11.30 13.23
N THR A 82 3.78 11.39 14.17
CA THR A 82 5.11 10.79 14.04
C THR A 82 5.30 9.74 15.13
N GLY A 83 5.66 8.52 14.74
CA GLY A 83 6.00 7.43 15.63
C GLY A 83 7.43 7.54 16.19
N SER A 84 7.90 6.42 16.71
CA SER A 84 9.11 6.22 17.48
C SER A 84 10.15 5.43 16.67
N ASN A 85 11.13 4.82 17.35
CA ASN A 85 12.08 3.88 16.73
C ASN A 85 11.70 2.41 16.98
N TYR A 86 10.45 2.16 17.37
CA TYR A 86 9.89 0.84 17.69
C TYR A 86 8.67 0.55 16.83
N ALA A 87 8.19 -0.71 16.85
CA ALA A 87 7.05 -1.15 16.06
C ALA A 87 5.73 -0.47 16.50
N ASP A 88 5.38 0.62 15.84
CA ASP A 88 4.27 1.49 16.21
C ASP A 88 2.97 1.15 15.48
N THR A 89 1.86 1.67 16.00
CA THR A 89 0.58 1.68 15.28
C THR A 89 0.02 3.09 15.27
N LEU A 90 0.01 3.71 14.09
CA LEU A 90 -0.43 5.08 13.87
C LEU A 90 -1.70 5.08 13.04
N THR A 91 -2.72 5.80 13.50
CA THR A 91 -4.02 5.87 12.83
C THR A 91 -4.46 7.32 12.68
N GLY A 92 -4.65 7.74 11.44
CA GLY A 92 -5.23 9.03 11.05
C GLY A 92 -6.73 9.13 11.35
N ASN A 93 -7.36 10.19 10.86
CA ASN A 93 -8.77 10.45 10.98
C ASN A 93 -9.47 10.45 9.61
N GLY A 94 -10.57 11.18 9.43
CA GLY A 94 -11.30 11.25 8.16
C GLY A 94 -10.86 12.38 7.23
N SER A 95 -9.73 13.04 7.55
CA SER A 95 -9.15 14.17 6.84
C SER A 95 -7.75 13.78 6.36
N ASP A 96 -7.19 14.55 5.41
CA ASP A 96 -5.83 14.34 4.93
C ASP A 96 -4.81 14.35 6.09
N ASN A 97 -4.10 13.23 6.28
CA ASN A 97 -3.10 13.08 7.34
C ASN A 97 -1.70 12.79 6.76
N SER A 98 -0.66 13.26 7.46
CA SER A 98 0.72 12.81 7.27
C SER A 98 1.13 11.91 8.43
N LEU A 99 1.40 10.64 8.13
CA LEU A 99 1.81 9.63 9.10
C LEU A 99 3.25 9.18 8.82
N ALA A 100 4.12 9.27 9.82
CA ALA A 100 5.50 8.80 9.74
C ALA A 100 5.75 7.75 10.84
N GLY A 101 6.05 6.50 10.47
CA GLY A 101 6.30 5.40 11.40
C GLY A 101 7.59 5.59 12.19
N GLY A 102 8.68 5.83 11.46
CA GLY A 102 9.99 6.11 12.04
C GLY A 102 10.92 4.93 11.83
N GLY A 103 11.26 4.21 12.89
CA GLY A 103 11.95 2.93 12.77
C GLY A 103 11.19 1.85 13.51
N GLY A 104 11.45 0.58 13.17
CA GLY A 104 10.62 -0.52 13.64
C GLY A 104 9.66 -0.98 12.55
N ALA A 105 8.95 -2.07 12.79
CA ALA A 105 7.97 -2.59 11.83
C ALA A 105 6.60 -1.99 12.18
N ASP A 106 6.19 -0.99 11.42
CA ASP A 106 5.09 -0.10 11.78
C ASP A 106 3.79 -0.41 11.05
N ASN A 107 2.66 -0.13 11.69
CA ASN A 107 1.34 -0.18 11.08
C ASN A 107 0.77 1.24 10.95
N LEU A 108 0.63 1.72 9.71
CA LEU A 108 0.09 3.05 9.41
C LEU A 108 -1.27 2.92 8.72
N TYR A 109 -2.28 3.58 9.29
CA TYR A 109 -3.65 3.60 8.78
C TYR A 109 -4.10 5.04 8.53
N GLY A 110 -4.20 5.45 7.27
CA GLY A 110 -4.69 6.79 6.90
C GLY A 110 -6.17 7.00 7.21
N ASN A 111 -6.98 5.97 6.93
CA ASN A 111 -8.44 5.94 6.98
C ASN A 111 -9.11 6.70 5.83
N GLY A 112 -9.39 7.99 5.99
CA GLY A 112 -10.06 8.75 4.94
C GLY A 112 -9.41 10.10 4.74
N GLY A 113 -9.44 10.61 3.51
CA GLY A 113 -8.64 11.77 3.13
C GLY A 113 -7.58 11.35 2.12
N ASN A 114 -6.81 12.31 1.61
CA ASN A 114 -5.65 12.01 0.79
C ASN A 114 -4.43 11.96 1.69
N ASP A 115 -4.03 10.75 2.09
CA ASP A 115 -3.04 10.58 3.14
C ASP A 115 -1.62 10.44 2.57
N THR A 116 -0.64 10.93 3.32
CA THR A 116 0.78 10.72 3.06
C THR A 116 1.37 9.81 4.14
N LEU A 117 1.80 8.61 3.74
CA LEU A 117 2.29 7.58 4.66
C LEU A 117 3.77 7.31 4.39
N THR A 118 4.59 7.41 5.44
CA THR A 118 6.01 7.06 5.41
C THR A 118 6.26 6.00 6.47
N GLY A 119 6.53 4.75 6.07
CA GLY A 119 6.85 3.69 7.03
C GLY A 119 8.18 3.98 7.73
N GLY A 120 9.23 4.10 6.91
CA GLY A 120 10.57 4.39 7.39
C GLY A 120 11.37 3.11 7.48
N ALA A 121 12.12 2.95 8.56
CA ALA A 121 13.04 1.83 8.72
C ALA A 121 12.34 0.59 9.29
N GLY A 122 11.96 -0.38 8.47
CA GLY A 122 11.44 -1.64 8.98
C GLY A 122 10.77 -2.48 7.93
N ALA A 123 9.77 -3.25 8.33
CA ALA A 123 8.92 -3.96 7.39
C ALA A 123 7.50 -3.53 7.71
N ASP A 124 7.02 -2.55 6.96
CA ASP A 124 5.88 -1.75 7.39
C ASP A 124 4.61 -2.17 6.68
N TYR A 125 3.47 -1.93 7.33
CA TYR A 125 2.14 -2.08 6.76
C TYR A 125 1.49 -0.71 6.61
N LEU A 126 1.36 -0.25 5.37
CA LEU A 126 0.77 1.04 5.04
C LEU A 126 -0.59 0.82 4.39
N LYS A 127 -1.64 1.34 5.03
CA LYS A 127 -3.00 1.32 4.49
C LYS A 127 -3.52 2.74 4.39
N GLY A 128 -3.64 3.26 3.17
CA GLY A 128 -4.17 4.60 2.91
C GLY A 128 -5.64 4.67 3.31
N GLY A 129 -6.50 4.03 2.53
CA GLY A 129 -7.91 3.88 2.87
C GLY A 129 -8.78 4.44 1.76
N SER A 130 -9.61 5.43 2.07
CA SER A 130 -10.42 6.11 1.07
C SER A 130 -9.84 7.48 0.73
N GLY A 131 -9.57 7.72 -0.55
CA GLY A 131 -8.99 8.96 -1.03
C GLY A 131 -7.97 8.66 -2.10
N THR A 132 -7.06 9.59 -2.35
CA THR A 132 -5.86 9.34 -3.16
C THR A 132 -4.65 9.37 -2.25
N ASP A 133 -4.14 8.20 -1.93
CA ASP A 133 -3.13 8.05 -0.89
C ASP A 133 -1.73 7.86 -1.50
N MET A 134 -0.74 8.37 -0.79
CA MET A 134 0.65 8.39 -1.22
C MET A 134 1.56 7.72 -0.18
N ALA A 135 2.30 6.70 -0.60
CA ALA A 135 3.41 6.18 0.19
C ALA A 135 4.72 6.85 -0.22
N VAL A 136 5.49 7.36 0.74
CA VAL A 136 6.76 8.06 0.52
C VAL A 136 7.93 7.15 0.86
N LEU A 137 8.84 6.96 -0.09
CA LEU A 137 10.01 6.10 0.07
C LEU A 137 11.30 6.93 -0.08
N ALA A 138 12.29 6.63 0.76
CA ALA A 138 13.48 7.48 0.93
C ALA A 138 14.50 7.41 -0.23
N GLY A 139 14.37 6.45 -1.16
CA GLY A 139 15.29 6.25 -2.28
C GLY A 139 14.74 6.70 -3.64
N LYS A 140 15.47 6.36 -4.70
CA LYS A 140 15.01 6.53 -6.09
C LYS A 140 14.16 5.34 -6.51
N SER A 141 13.30 5.50 -7.50
CA SER A 141 12.47 4.41 -8.03
C SER A 141 13.24 3.17 -8.49
N THR A 142 14.51 3.34 -8.93
CA THR A 142 15.40 2.23 -9.31
C THR A 142 15.96 1.43 -8.15
N ASP A 143 15.87 1.98 -6.93
CA ASP A 143 16.33 1.33 -5.71
C ASP A 143 15.33 0.29 -5.20
N TYR A 144 14.10 0.28 -5.74
CA TYR A 144 13.02 -0.55 -5.25
C TYR A 144 12.46 -1.50 -6.32
N SER A 145 11.93 -2.63 -5.86
CA SER A 145 11.02 -3.49 -6.61
C SER A 145 9.63 -3.39 -6.01
N TRP A 146 8.58 -3.37 -6.83
CA TRP A 146 7.21 -3.44 -6.38
C TRP A 146 6.43 -4.54 -7.11
N VAL A 147 5.74 -5.38 -6.34
CA VAL A 147 5.01 -6.54 -6.85
C VAL A 147 3.58 -6.47 -6.35
N LYS A 148 2.61 -6.58 -7.27
CA LYS A 148 1.21 -6.71 -6.90
C LYS A 148 0.90 -8.13 -6.45
N ASN A 149 0.37 -8.26 -5.24
CA ASN A 149 -0.03 -9.53 -4.64
C ASN A 149 -1.44 -9.94 -5.13
N ALA A 150 -1.79 -11.21 -4.95
CA ALA A 150 -3.09 -11.76 -5.39
C ALA A 150 -4.29 -11.18 -4.61
N ASP A 151 -4.06 -10.71 -3.39
CA ASP A 151 -5.06 -10.02 -2.56
C ASP A 151 -5.26 -8.54 -2.93
N GLY A 152 -4.52 -8.05 -3.93
CA GLY A 152 -4.57 -6.67 -4.40
C GLY A 152 -3.63 -5.71 -3.69
N SER A 153 -2.98 -6.12 -2.59
CA SER A 153 -1.91 -5.34 -1.95
C SER A 153 -0.66 -5.26 -2.82
N TRP A 154 0.21 -4.30 -2.52
CA TRP A 154 1.53 -4.18 -3.13
C TRP A 154 2.60 -4.53 -2.12
N THR A 155 3.53 -5.37 -2.53
CA THR A 155 4.78 -5.60 -1.82
C THR A 155 5.82 -4.64 -2.39
N ILE A 156 6.41 -3.78 -1.58
CA ILE A 156 7.58 -2.97 -1.94
C ILE A 156 8.82 -3.56 -1.28
N THR A 157 9.95 -3.56 -1.98
CA THR A 157 11.21 -4.10 -1.44
C THR A 157 12.34 -3.20 -1.87
N ASP A 158 13.06 -2.67 -0.90
CA ASP A 158 14.31 -1.96 -1.14
C ASP A 158 15.42 -2.95 -1.53
N LEU A 159 16.09 -2.67 -2.65
CA LEU A 159 17.13 -3.51 -3.23
C LEU A 159 18.54 -3.04 -2.83
N ARG A 160 18.66 -1.90 -2.13
CA ARG A 160 19.94 -1.38 -1.65
C ARG A 160 20.45 -2.23 -0.50
N SER A 161 21.73 -2.62 -0.56
CA SER A 161 22.34 -3.41 0.50
C SER A 161 22.45 -2.62 1.81
N GLY A 162 21.91 -3.17 2.89
CA GLY A 162 21.93 -2.55 4.22
C GLY A 162 20.91 -1.41 4.38
N SER A 163 19.97 -1.26 3.45
CA SER A 163 18.87 -0.31 3.62
C SER A 163 18.00 -0.70 4.82
N PRO A 164 17.63 0.27 5.67
CA PRO A 164 16.78 0.00 6.80
C PRO A 164 15.30 -0.16 6.42
N ASP A 165 14.86 0.30 5.24
CA ASP A 165 13.45 0.30 4.77
C ASP A 165 12.81 -1.09 4.60
N GLY A 166 13.59 -2.17 4.69
CA GLY A 166 13.11 -3.55 4.62
C GLY A 166 12.08 -3.82 3.50
N LYS A 167 10.95 -4.45 3.86
CA LYS A 167 9.94 -4.96 2.92
C LYS A 167 8.54 -4.56 3.37
N ASP A 168 7.97 -3.60 2.65
CA ASP A 168 6.69 -3.00 3.02
C ASP A 168 5.51 -3.62 2.28
N THR A 169 4.35 -3.58 2.92
CA THR A 169 3.07 -3.97 2.36
C THR A 169 2.14 -2.77 2.29
N LEU A 170 1.68 -2.44 1.09
CA LEU A 170 0.85 -1.28 0.81
C LEU A 170 -0.54 -1.74 0.39
N VAL A 171 -1.57 -1.16 0.99
CA VAL A 171 -2.98 -1.48 0.75
C VAL A 171 -3.75 -0.20 0.52
N SER A 172 -4.47 -0.10 -0.61
CA SER A 172 -5.21 1.12 -0.99
C SER A 172 -4.29 2.34 -0.99
N ILE A 173 -3.21 2.24 -1.79
CA ILE A 173 -2.28 3.33 -2.07
C ILE A 173 -2.24 3.51 -3.58
N GLU A 174 -2.43 4.74 -4.04
CA GLU A 174 -2.49 5.10 -5.46
C GLU A 174 -1.16 5.64 -5.96
N LEU A 175 -0.36 6.25 -5.09
CA LEU A 175 0.84 6.97 -5.44
C LEU A 175 2.05 6.48 -4.64
N LEU A 176 3.19 6.31 -5.31
CA LEU A 176 4.48 6.16 -4.68
C LEU A 176 5.32 7.41 -4.96
N GLN A 177 5.83 8.04 -3.92
CA GLN A 177 6.77 9.15 -4.01
C GLN A 177 8.19 8.65 -3.77
N PHE A 178 9.07 8.90 -4.73
CA PHE A 178 10.51 8.65 -4.65
C PHE A 178 11.29 9.96 -4.79
N ASN A 179 12.58 9.94 -4.48
CA ASN A 179 13.44 11.11 -4.66
C ASN A 179 13.62 11.55 -6.14
N ASP A 180 13.36 10.64 -7.09
CA ASP A 180 13.41 10.90 -8.54
C ASP A 180 12.02 11.15 -9.15
N GLY A 181 10.97 11.24 -8.33
CA GLY A 181 9.63 11.62 -8.73
C GLY A 181 8.55 10.61 -8.34
N GLN A 182 7.31 10.92 -8.71
CA GLN A 182 6.15 10.12 -8.35
C GLN A 182 5.86 9.03 -9.39
N LYS A 183 5.35 7.89 -8.93
CA LYS A 183 4.80 6.80 -9.75
C LYS A 183 3.37 6.52 -9.31
N THR A 184 2.47 6.34 -10.26
CA THR A 184 1.10 5.90 -9.98
C THR A 184 1.05 4.38 -9.94
N LEU A 185 0.56 3.83 -8.83
CA LEU A 185 0.15 2.44 -8.76
C LEU A 185 -1.19 2.33 -9.48
N GLY A 186 -1.22 1.54 -10.56
CA GLY A 186 -2.44 1.37 -11.33
C GLY A 186 -3.56 0.84 -10.42
N THR A 187 -4.68 1.57 -10.35
CA THR A 187 -5.96 0.96 -10.02
C THR A 187 -6.15 -0.14 -11.05
N SER A 188 -6.30 -1.40 -10.65
CA SER A 188 -6.53 -2.48 -11.61
C SER A 188 -7.79 -2.14 -12.43
N SER A 189 -7.61 -1.60 -13.62
CA SER A 189 -8.51 -1.91 -14.71
C SER A 189 -8.22 -3.37 -15.00
N THR A 190 -9.13 -4.25 -14.59
CA THR A 190 -9.25 -5.57 -15.20
C THR A 190 -9.32 -5.35 -16.70
N SER A 191 -8.19 -5.45 -17.39
CA SER A 191 -8.20 -5.80 -18.80
C SER A 191 -8.69 -7.24 -18.83
N THR A 192 -10.01 -7.44 -18.84
CA THR A 192 -10.53 -8.65 -19.44
C THR A 192 -9.97 -8.63 -20.84
N VAL A 193 -9.05 -9.55 -21.13
CA VAL A 193 -8.73 -9.93 -22.49
C VAL A 193 -10.06 -10.02 -23.22
N ALA A 194 -10.32 -9.07 -24.12
CA ALA A 194 -11.34 -9.29 -25.13
C ALA A 194 -10.94 -10.62 -25.76
N ALA A 195 -11.76 -11.65 -25.53
CA ALA A 195 -11.60 -12.92 -26.20
C ALA A 195 -11.45 -12.56 -27.68
N ALA A 196 -10.24 -12.78 -28.21
CA ALA A 196 -9.99 -12.62 -29.62
C ALA A 196 -11.06 -13.46 -30.30
N ALA A 197 -11.88 -12.77 -31.11
CA ALA A 197 -12.94 -13.38 -31.87
C ALA A 197 -12.39 -14.66 -32.54
N GLU A 198 -13.11 -15.76 -32.35
CA GLU A 198 -12.97 -16.99 -33.13
C GLU A 198 -12.70 -16.61 -34.61
N PRO A 199 -11.68 -17.18 -35.27
CA PRO A 199 -11.38 -16.82 -36.65
C PRO A 199 -12.61 -17.16 -37.50
N HIS A 200 -13.14 -16.12 -38.13
CA HIS A 200 -14.19 -16.17 -39.14
C HIS A 200 -13.89 -17.31 -40.12
N LEU A 201 -14.67 -18.39 -40.05
CA LEU A 201 -14.62 -19.47 -41.02
C LEU A 201 -15.15 -18.89 -42.34
N ASP A 202 -14.24 -18.49 -43.22
CA ASP A 202 -14.59 -18.09 -44.58
C ASP A 202 -15.29 -19.25 -45.27
N LEU A 203 -16.62 -19.13 -45.36
CA LEU A 203 -17.48 -19.95 -46.19
C LEU A 203 -17.07 -19.75 -47.64
N MET A 204 -16.25 -20.66 -48.16
CA MET A 204 -16.06 -20.82 -49.59
C MET A 204 -17.42 -21.15 -50.24
N PRO A 205 -17.76 -20.55 -51.40
CA PRO A 205 -19.05 -20.80 -52.03
C PRO A 205 -19.11 -22.25 -52.57
N SER A 206 -20.19 -22.94 -52.19
CA SER A 206 -20.59 -24.25 -52.73
C SER A 206 -20.80 -24.17 -54.26
N PRO A 207 -20.20 -25.08 -55.05
CA PRO A 207 -20.63 -25.31 -56.42
C PRO A 207 -21.83 -26.27 -56.42
N SER A 208 -23.05 -25.74 -56.57
CA SER A 208 -24.21 -26.54 -56.94
C SER A 208 -24.41 -26.50 -58.46
N HIS A 209 -23.76 -27.44 -59.16
CA HIS A 209 -24.22 -27.87 -60.48
C HIS A 209 -24.55 -29.36 -60.39
N ILE A 210 -25.84 -29.67 -60.28
CA ILE A 210 -26.36 -31.03 -60.44
C ILE A 210 -26.51 -31.23 -61.95
N GLU A 211 -25.53 -31.90 -62.55
CA GLU A 211 -25.71 -32.57 -63.83
C GLU A 211 -25.85 -34.08 -63.62
N GLN A 212 -26.82 -34.62 -64.35
CA GLN A 212 -27.32 -35.98 -64.26
C GLN A 212 -26.37 -36.98 -64.94
N HIS A 213 -26.55 -38.25 -64.57
CA HIS A 213 -26.35 -39.49 -65.37
C HIS A 213 -25.23 -40.46 -64.96
N ALA A 214 -25.72 -41.67 -64.65
CA ALA A 214 -25.25 -42.99 -65.08
C ALA A 214 -23.98 -43.61 -64.44
N GLY A 215 -24.14 -44.83 -63.92
CA GLY A 215 -23.06 -45.83 -63.84
C GLY A 215 -22.95 -46.62 -62.53
N TRP A 216 -23.57 -47.79 -62.48
CA TRP A 216 -23.24 -48.93 -61.57
C TRP A 216 -21.84 -49.54 -61.91
N PRO A 217 -21.26 -50.54 -61.20
CA PRO A 217 -21.29 -50.94 -59.78
C PRO A 217 -19.88 -51.30 -59.17
N ALA A 218 -19.90 -51.72 -57.90
CA ALA A 218 -18.94 -52.50 -57.08
C ALA A 218 -17.59 -53.02 -57.67
N VAL A 219 -16.54 -52.95 -56.83
CA VAL A 219 -15.46 -53.96 -56.77
C VAL A 219 -14.99 -54.22 -55.34
N HIS A 220 -14.61 -55.48 -55.14
CA HIS A 220 -14.35 -56.26 -53.93
C HIS A 220 -12.84 -56.30 -53.61
N GLU A 221 -12.52 -56.60 -52.34
CA GLU A 221 -11.39 -57.43 -51.85
C GLU A 221 -9.93 -56.94 -51.71
N THR A 222 -9.50 -56.93 -50.42
CA THR A 222 -8.34 -57.60 -49.76
C THR A 222 -6.89 -57.42 -50.28
N TRP A 223 -5.95 -57.21 -49.34
CA TRP A 223 -4.73 -58.02 -49.16
C TRP A 223 -4.18 -57.88 -47.72
N LEU A 224 -3.68 -59.00 -47.20
CA LEU A 224 -3.18 -59.28 -45.86
C LEU A 224 -1.63 -59.31 -45.82
N ALA A 225 -1.10 -59.00 -44.62
CA ALA A 225 0.02 -59.65 -43.92
C ALA A 225 1.50 -59.26 -44.18
N SER A 226 2.22 -59.10 -43.05
CA SER A 226 3.63 -59.47 -42.74
C SER A 226 4.01 -58.84 -41.38
N LEU A 227 3.77 -59.45 -40.21
CA LEU A 227 4.49 -60.50 -39.46
C LEU A 227 5.96 -60.21 -39.04
N ASP A 228 6.20 -60.49 -37.74
CA ASP A 228 7.45 -60.82 -37.02
C ASP A 228 8.49 -59.70 -36.74
N LYS A 229 9.18 -59.62 -35.58
CA LYS A 229 9.16 -60.26 -34.25
C LYS A 229 10.26 -59.58 -33.39
N ASP A 230 10.30 -59.90 -32.09
CA ASP A 230 11.47 -59.83 -31.17
C ASP A 230 11.81 -58.46 -30.52
N PHE A 231 12.16 -58.31 -29.21
CA PHE A 231 12.29 -59.19 -28.04
C PHE A 231 12.74 -58.33 -26.80
N LEU A 232 12.35 -58.75 -25.57
CA LEU A 232 12.93 -58.51 -24.21
C LEU A 232 12.96 -57.07 -23.59
N LEU A 233 12.30 -56.85 -22.42
CA LEU A 233 12.73 -57.09 -21.01
C LEU A 233 13.89 -56.16 -20.57
N ALA A 234 13.82 -55.36 -19.50
CA ALA A 234 13.07 -55.45 -18.24
C ALA A 234 12.69 -54.07 -17.69
#